data_AF-A0A8S2XWH8-F1
#
_entry.id   AF-A0A8S2XWH8-F1
#
_cell.length_a   1.000
_cell.length_b   1.000
_cell.length_c   1.000
_cell.angle_alpha   90.00
_cell.angle_beta   90.00
_cell.angle_gamma   90.00
#
_symmetry.space_group_name_H-M   'P 1'
#
loop_
_entity.id
_entity.type
_entity.pdbx_description
1 polymer ?
#
loop_
_entity_poly.entity_id
_entity_poly.type
_entity_poly.pdbx_seq_one_letter_code
_entity_poly.pdbx_strand_id
1 'polypeptide(L)'
;MYTKRSHSLAFSRSYDVSKKKREVIKPQLNFTDKVNNNETIPFIPRIKLKPNAIYPLSDFFTCATIITQIQCGQILIYEVHKKYPELLQNSYYREIQAFKLTHEQIQLRTPQVPKSLDDTKYVYVDCKVELNKMMDHIKLQRELAIDLEAHQFRSYYGFTCLIQMSSRTNDYLVDALALRDELHVLNNVFTDPSIVK
;
A
#
# COMPACT_ATOMS: atom_id res chain seq x y z
N MET A 1 6.75 -6.86 -57.65
CA MET A 1 6.72 -5.41 -57.93
C MET A 1 6.18 -4.69 -56.71
N TYR A 2 7.03 -3.87 -56.11
CA TYR A 2 6.74 -3.02 -54.96
C TYR A 2 5.75 -1.90 -55.32
N THR A 3 4.89 -1.52 -54.36
CA THR A 3 4.88 -0.16 -53.79
C THR A 3 4.08 -0.15 -52.48
N LYS A 4 4.81 -0.13 -51.35
CA LYS A 4 4.30 0.32 -50.05
C LYS A 4 4.21 1.86 -50.11
N ARG A 5 3.05 2.45 -49.80
CA ARG A 5 2.96 3.88 -49.49
C ARG A 5 3.40 4.08 -48.04
N SER A 6 4.62 4.59 -47.88
CA SER A 6 5.18 5.11 -46.65
C SER A 6 4.66 6.53 -46.40
N HIS A 7 3.84 6.73 -45.37
CA HIS A 7 3.69 8.04 -44.75
C HIS A 7 4.64 8.12 -43.56
N SER A 8 5.89 8.49 -43.82
CA SER A 8 6.84 8.91 -42.80
C SER A 8 6.51 10.36 -42.41
N LEU A 9 5.70 10.55 -41.37
CA LEU A 9 5.69 11.81 -40.64
C LEU A 9 6.96 11.84 -39.80
N ALA A 10 8.00 12.46 -40.35
CA ALA A 10 9.24 12.75 -39.65
C ALA A 10 8.93 13.70 -38.47
N PHE A 11 8.78 13.15 -37.27
CA PHE A 11 8.77 13.94 -36.05
C PHE A 11 10.22 14.34 -35.74
N SER A 12 10.67 15.45 -36.34
CA SER A 12 11.93 16.09 -35.97
C SER A 12 11.77 16.68 -34.57
N ARG A 13 12.03 15.86 -33.54
CA ARG A 13 12.26 16.37 -32.18
C ARG A 13 13.63 17.02 -32.18
N SER A 14 13.66 18.32 -32.46
CA SER A 14 14.70 19.19 -31.92
C SER A 14 14.71 18.97 -30.40
N TYR A 15 15.77 18.32 -29.92
CA TYR A 15 16.04 18.26 -28.49
C TYR A 15 16.39 19.68 -28.06
N ASP A 16 15.40 20.39 -27.53
CA ASP A 16 15.60 21.66 -26.83
C ASP A 16 16.37 21.38 -25.52
N VAL A 17 17.68 21.56 -25.57
CA VAL A 17 18.62 21.50 -24.44
C VAL A 17 18.52 22.81 -23.64
N SER A 18 17.33 23.11 -23.11
CA SER A 18 17.14 24.23 -22.18
C SER A 18 16.18 23.94 -21.03
N LYS A 19 15.95 22.64 -20.71
CA LYS A 19 15.25 22.27 -19.48
C LYS A 19 16.08 22.68 -18.26
N LYS A 20 15.82 23.87 -17.72
CA LYS A 20 16.17 24.26 -16.35
C LYS A 20 15.93 23.06 -15.45
N LYS A 21 16.98 22.59 -14.79
CA LYS A 21 16.93 21.46 -13.85
C LYS A 21 15.97 21.86 -12.73
N ARG A 22 14.71 21.42 -12.82
CA ARG A 22 13.73 21.64 -11.74
C ARG A 22 14.22 20.85 -10.55
N GLU A 23 14.63 21.55 -9.51
CA GLU A 23 15.08 20.93 -8.28
C GLU A 23 13.86 20.34 -7.56
N VAL A 24 13.75 19.01 -7.57
CA VAL A 24 12.70 18.30 -6.85
C VAL A 24 13.14 18.11 -5.41
N ILE A 25 12.50 18.83 -4.49
CA ILE A 25 12.71 18.74 -3.05
C ILE A 25 12.45 17.31 -2.58
N LYS A 26 13.20 16.86 -1.57
CA LYS A 26 13.00 15.53 -0.96
C LYS A 26 11.66 15.48 -0.21
N PRO A 27 10.70 14.63 -0.59
CA PRO A 27 9.40 14.57 0.08
C PRO A 27 9.51 14.16 1.55
N GLN A 28 10.55 13.41 1.92
CA GLN A 28 10.78 12.95 3.30
C GLN A 28 10.97 14.10 4.30
N LEU A 29 11.30 15.32 3.82
CA LEU A 29 11.41 16.50 4.67
C LEU A 29 10.06 16.92 5.26
N ASN A 30 8.95 16.57 4.59
CA ASN A 30 7.59 16.92 4.96
C ASN A 30 6.87 15.81 5.75
N PHE A 31 7.50 14.66 5.97
CA PHE A 31 6.88 13.58 6.74
C PHE A 31 6.77 13.98 8.22
N THR A 32 5.61 13.69 8.81
CA THR A 32 5.38 13.90 10.26
C THR A 32 6.28 12.97 11.07
N ASP A 33 6.39 11.69 10.67
CA ASP A 33 7.36 10.75 11.21
C ASP A 33 8.73 10.95 10.57
N LYS A 34 9.77 11.11 11.40
CA LYS A 34 11.15 11.18 10.89
C LYS A 34 11.62 9.80 10.45
N VAL A 35 12.29 9.77 9.30
CA VAL A 35 12.90 8.56 8.75
C VAL A 35 14.00 8.07 9.71
N ASN A 36 13.88 6.83 10.16
CA ASN A 36 14.89 6.15 10.98
C ASN A 36 15.57 5.05 10.15
N ASN A 37 16.87 5.19 9.92
CA ASN A 37 17.68 4.21 9.19
C ASN A 37 18.60 3.37 10.11
N ASN A 38 18.33 3.36 11.42
CA ASN A 38 19.12 2.60 12.37
C ASN A 38 18.77 1.10 12.31
N GLU A 39 19.64 0.32 11.68
CA GLU A 39 19.51 -1.13 11.52
C GLU A 39 19.54 -1.92 12.83
N THR A 40 20.02 -1.33 13.92
CA THR A 40 20.05 -2.01 15.24
C THR A 40 18.69 -1.99 15.93
N ILE A 41 17.77 -1.13 15.50
CA ILE A 41 16.41 -1.07 16.03
C ILE A 41 15.53 -1.97 15.15
N PRO A 42 14.87 -2.99 15.71
CA PRO A 42 13.98 -3.84 14.92
C PRO A 42 12.80 -3.05 14.37
N PHE A 43 12.20 -3.53 13.29
CA PHE A 43 10.97 -2.94 12.75
C PHE A 43 9.86 -3.00 13.81
N ILE A 44 9.23 -1.85 14.07
CA ILE A 44 8.06 -1.72 14.95
C ILE A 44 6.85 -1.43 14.05
N PRO A 45 5.81 -2.28 14.04
CA PRO A 45 4.60 -2.02 13.28
C PRO A 45 3.97 -0.67 13.64
N ARG A 46 3.63 0.13 12.61
CA ARG A 46 2.99 1.45 12.77
C ARG A 46 1.47 1.37 12.98
N ILE A 47 0.91 0.16 13.08
CA ILE A 47 -0.53 -0.06 13.22
C ILE A 47 -1.04 0.47 14.56
N LYS A 48 -2.09 1.29 14.52
CA LYS A 48 -2.76 1.86 15.72
C LYS A 48 -4.11 1.21 16.00
N LEU A 49 -4.81 0.82 14.94
CA LEU A 49 -6.12 0.19 14.96
C LEU A 49 -6.07 -1.07 14.10
N LYS A 50 -6.72 -2.13 14.57
CA LYS A 50 -6.76 -3.43 13.90
C LYS A 50 -8.20 -3.79 13.52
N PRO A 51 -8.76 -3.21 12.44
CA PRO A 51 -10.08 -3.59 11.93
C PRO A 51 -10.09 -5.04 11.42
N ASN A 52 -11.27 -5.66 11.40
CA ASN A 52 -11.45 -7.07 10.99
C ASN A 52 -10.60 -8.06 11.80
N ALA A 53 -10.28 -7.72 13.05
CA ALA A 53 -9.50 -8.55 13.95
C ALA A 53 -10.32 -9.76 14.42
N ILE A 54 -9.72 -10.94 14.33
CA ILE A 54 -10.18 -12.14 15.06
C ILE A 54 -9.54 -12.14 16.46
N TYR A 55 -8.32 -11.57 16.57
CA TYR A 55 -7.59 -11.43 17.83
C TYR A 55 -7.27 -9.95 18.12
N PRO A 56 -7.52 -9.46 19.35
CA PRO A 56 -7.26 -8.08 19.73
C PRO A 56 -5.84 -7.61 19.42
N LEU A 57 -5.68 -6.34 19.05
CA LEU A 57 -4.36 -5.73 18.87
C LEU A 57 -3.55 -5.69 20.18
N SER A 58 -4.24 -5.58 21.32
CA SER A 58 -3.62 -5.67 22.65
C SER A 58 -2.88 -6.99 22.84
N ASP A 59 -3.40 -8.10 22.33
CA ASP A 59 -2.80 -9.42 22.51
C ASP A 59 -1.50 -9.55 21.70
N PHE A 60 -1.43 -8.90 20.54
CA PHE A 60 -0.19 -8.78 19.77
C PHE A 60 0.89 -8.02 20.56
N PHE A 61 0.53 -6.87 21.14
CA PHE A 61 1.46 -6.10 21.98
C PHE A 61 1.71 -6.74 23.34
N THR A 62 0.77 -7.51 23.90
CA THR A 62 0.90 -8.22 25.18
C THR A 62 1.79 -9.44 25.01
N CYS A 63 1.70 -10.17 23.89
CA CYS A 63 2.72 -11.15 23.53
C CYS A 63 4.10 -10.50 23.41
N ALA A 64 4.21 -9.34 22.75
CA ALA A 64 5.47 -8.59 22.71
C ALA A 64 5.92 -8.13 24.11
N THR A 65 5.00 -7.68 24.97
CA THR A 65 5.30 -7.04 26.27
C THR A 65 5.52 -8.03 27.41
N ILE A 66 4.74 -9.11 27.54
CA ILE A 66 4.96 -10.19 28.51
C ILE A 66 6.33 -10.83 28.28
N ILE A 67 6.70 -10.97 27.01
CA ILE A 67 8.05 -11.38 26.60
C ILE A 67 9.11 -10.37 27.05
N THR A 68 8.83 -9.06 27.02
CA THR A 68 9.77 -8.02 27.47
C THR A 68 9.86 -7.85 28.99
N GLN A 69 8.84 -8.22 29.76
CA GLN A 69 8.77 -7.94 31.20
C GLN A 69 9.41 -9.02 32.09
N ILE A 70 9.71 -10.21 31.55
CA ILE A 70 10.53 -11.21 32.25
C ILE A 70 12.02 -10.85 32.09
N GLN A 71 12.43 -9.81 32.83
CA GLN A 71 13.78 -9.28 33.10
C GLN A 71 14.65 -8.71 31.97
N CYS A 72 14.91 -7.39 32.12
CA CYS A 72 15.97 -6.56 31.52
C CYS A 72 15.85 -6.19 30.02
N GLY A 73 15.97 -4.88 29.79
CA GLY A 73 15.68 -4.17 28.54
C GLY A 73 16.39 -4.66 27.29
N GLN A 74 15.79 -4.35 26.13
CA GLN A 74 16.28 -4.47 24.75
C GLN A 74 16.70 -5.88 24.27
N ILE A 75 17.27 -6.73 25.12
CA ILE A 75 17.86 -8.03 24.80
C ILE A 75 16.76 -9.08 24.49
N LEU A 76 15.64 -9.06 25.22
CA LEU A 76 14.52 -10.01 24.99
C LEU A 76 13.70 -9.77 23.73
N ILE A 77 13.52 -8.51 23.30
CA ILE A 77 12.85 -8.21 22.01
C ILE A 77 13.66 -8.83 20.88
N TYR A 78 14.98 -8.75 20.96
CA TYR A 78 15.89 -9.37 19.99
C TYR A 78 15.82 -10.91 20.04
N GLU A 79 15.83 -11.52 21.24
CA GLU A 79 15.77 -12.97 21.38
C GLU A 79 14.42 -13.57 20.98
N VAL A 80 13.30 -12.90 21.23
CA VAL A 80 11.99 -13.36 20.74
C VAL A 80 11.80 -13.06 19.27
N HIS A 81 12.30 -11.95 18.74
CA HIS A 81 12.40 -11.80 17.29
C HIS A 81 13.20 -12.95 16.66
N LYS A 82 14.24 -13.45 17.35
CA LYS A 82 15.02 -14.59 16.88
C LYS A 82 14.27 -15.93 17.00
N LYS A 83 13.41 -16.07 18.02
CA LYS A 83 12.69 -17.33 18.32
C LYS A 83 11.33 -17.47 17.63
N TYR A 84 10.62 -16.36 17.43
CA TYR A 84 9.29 -16.27 16.80
C TYR A 84 9.17 -14.99 15.94
N PRO A 85 10.03 -14.81 14.92
CA PRO A 85 10.04 -13.60 14.09
C PRO A 85 8.67 -13.29 13.48
N GLU A 86 7.93 -14.33 13.08
CA GLU A 86 6.63 -14.23 12.42
C GLU A 86 5.52 -13.66 13.29
N LEU A 87 5.54 -13.93 14.61
CA LEU A 87 4.49 -13.47 15.54
C LEU A 87 4.63 -12.00 15.92
N LEU A 88 5.84 -11.43 15.81
CA LEU A 88 6.11 -10.03 16.13
C LEU A 88 6.12 -9.11 14.91
N GLN A 89 6.23 -9.65 13.69
CA GLN A 89 6.32 -8.84 12.48
C GLN A 89 4.95 -8.57 11.84
N ASN A 90 4.03 -9.54 11.87
CA ASN A 90 2.75 -9.41 11.17
C ASN A 90 1.58 -9.39 12.16
N SER A 91 1.01 -8.20 12.39
CA SER A 91 -0.13 -8.00 13.28
C SER A 91 -1.40 -8.75 12.86
N TYR A 92 -1.50 -9.19 11.60
CA TYR A 92 -2.59 -9.99 11.04
C TYR A 92 -2.24 -11.46 10.79
N TYR A 93 -1.09 -11.94 11.31
CA TYR A 93 -0.65 -13.32 11.09
C TYR A 93 -1.74 -14.34 11.40
N ARG A 94 -2.40 -14.22 12.57
CA ARG A 94 -3.42 -15.16 13.00
C ARG A 94 -4.68 -15.11 12.14
N GLU A 95 -5.09 -13.91 11.72
CA GLU A 95 -6.21 -13.71 10.80
C GLU A 95 -5.94 -14.38 9.45
N ILE A 96 -4.71 -14.21 8.92
CA ILE A 96 -4.29 -14.83 7.66
C ILE A 96 -4.26 -16.36 7.79
N GLN A 97 -3.73 -16.89 8.90
CA GLN A 97 -3.71 -18.34 9.14
C GLN A 97 -5.12 -18.93 9.29
N ALA A 98 -6.05 -18.17 9.87
CA ALA A 98 -7.43 -18.58 10.05
C ALA A 98 -8.32 -18.30 8.81
N PHE A 99 -7.78 -17.62 7.78
CA PHE A 99 -8.55 -17.23 6.61
C PHE A 99 -9.10 -18.45 5.88
N LYS A 100 -10.39 -18.38 5.52
CA LYS A 100 -11.07 -19.39 4.72
C LYS A 100 -11.77 -18.69 3.57
N LEU A 101 -11.58 -19.24 2.37
CA LEU A 101 -12.30 -18.79 1.20
C LEU A 101 -13.79 -19.02 1.40
N THR A 102 -14.58 -18.00 1.07
CA THR A 102 -16.04 -18.11 1.04
C THR A 102 -16.47 -18.93 -0.18
N HIS A 103 -17.66 -19.53 -0.11
CA HIS A 103 -18.22 -20.25 -1.25
C HIS A 103 -18.33 -19.36 -2.49
N GLU A 104 -18.68 -18.08 -2.31
CA GLU A 104 -18.80 -17.12 -3.42
C GLU A 104 -17.46 -16.83 -4.12
N GLN A 105 -16.33 -16.88 -3.40
CA GLN A 105 -14.99 -16.62 -3.95
C GLN A 105 -14.45 -17.79 -4.80
N ILE A 106 -14.91 -19.01 -4.55
CA ILE A 106 -14.48 -20.22 -5.29
C ILE A 106 -15.47 -20.65 -6.37
N GLN A 107 -16.61 -19.97 -6.49
CA GLN A 107 -17.57 -20.21 -7.56
C GLN A 107 -17.01 -19.76 -8.90
N LEU A 108 -17.18 -20.61 -9.92
CA LEU A 108 -16.88 -20.24 -11.30
C LEU A 108 -17.77 -19.06 -11.72
N ARG A 109 -17.16 -18.04 -12.31
CA ARG A 109 -17.87 -16.88 -12.86
C ARG A 109 -17.37 -16.55 -14.25
N THR A 110 -18.25 -15.98 -15.06
CA THR A 110 -17.86 -15.40 -16.34
C THR A 110 -16.92 -14.23 -16.10
N PRO A 111 -15.73 -14.19 -16.74
CA PRO A 111 -14.83 -13.05 -16.63
C PRO A 111 -15.52 -11.76 -17.04
N GLN A 112 -15.46 -10.75 -16.17
CA GLN A 112 -15.93 -9.40 -16.49
C GLN A 112 -14.81 -8.63 -17.18
N VAL A 113 -15.06 -8.20 -18.42
CA VAL A 113 -14.15 -7.37 -19.20
C VAL A 113 -14.02 -5.99 -18.53
N PRO A 114 -12.81 -5.42 -18.40
CA PRO A 114 -12.64 -4.06 -17.91
C PRO A 114 -13.33 -3.06 -18.83
N LYS A 115 -13.82 -1.96 -18.24
CA LYS A 115 -14.35 -0.84 -19.02
C LYS A 115 -13.24 -0.17 -19.83
N SER A 116 -13.62 0.57 -20.86
CA SER A 116 -12.67 1.45 -21.55
C SER A 116 -12.15 2.53 -20.59
N LEU A 117 -11.02 3.15 -20.92
CA LEU A 117 -10.50 4.27 -20.12
C LEU A 117 -11.47 5.46 -20.11
N ASP A 118 -12.17 5.71 -21.23
CA ASP A 118 -13.13 6.81 -21.36
C ASP A 118 -14.38 6.58 -20.50
N ASP A 119 -14.77 5.32 -20.30
CA ASP A 119 -15.95 4.93 -19.49
C ASP A 119 -15.62 4.66 -18.01
N THR A 120 -14.34 4.74 -17.64
CA THR A 120 -13.88 4.48 -16.27
C THR A 120 -13.64 5.79 -15.53
N LYS A 121 -14.25 5.92 -14.36
CA LYS A 121 -14.08 7.13 -13.55
C LYS A 121 -12.67 7.16 -12.95
N TYR A 122 -11.86 8.10 -13.40
CA TYR A 122 -10.56 8.40 -12.80
C TYR A 122 -10.70 9.36 -11.61
N VAL A 123 -10.01 9.06 -10.50
CA VAL A 123 -9.97 9.89 -9.29
C VAL A 123 -8.54 9.99 -8.77
N TYR A 124 -8.01 11.21 -8.70
CA TYR A 124 -6.79 11.49 -7.96
C TYR A 124 -7.12 11.77 -6.49
N VAL A 125 -6.34 11.23 -5.57
CA VAL A 125 -6.62 11.28 -4.13
C VAL A 125 -5.36 11.76 -3.40
N ASP A 126 -5.30 13.03 -3.03
CA ASP A 126 -4.15 13.63 -2.35
C ASP A 126 -4.48 14.23 -0.97
N CYS A 127 -5.77 14.28 -0.62
CA CYS A 127 -6.23 14.86 0.63
C CYS A 127 -7.20 13.93 1.38
N LYS A 128 -7.31 14.15 2.70
CA LYS A 128 -8.12 13.31 3.61
C LYS A 128 -9.59 13.25 3.21
N VAL A 129 -10.13 14.34 2.67
CA VAL A 129 -11.53 14.41 2.22
C VAL A 129 -11.78 13.45 1.05
N GLU A 130 -10.89 13.43 0.07
CA GLU A 130 -10.97 12.52 -1.08
C GLU A 130 -10.69 11.08 -0.67
N LEU A 131 -9.74 10.87 0.24
CA LEU A 131 -9.47 9.54 0.81
C LEU A 131 -10.71 8.97 1.47
N ASN A 132 -11.43 9.76 2.27
CA ASN A 132 -12.69 9.31 2.89
C ASN A 132 -13.78 9.00 1.85
N LYS A 133 -13.94 9.84 0.81
CA LYS A 133 -14.88 9.55 -0.29
C LYS A 133 -14.53 8.27 -1.04
N MET A 134 -13.25 8.04 -1.29
CA MET A 134 -12.76 6.79 -1.87
C MET A 134 -13.09 5.61 -0.95
N MET A 135 -12.81 5.72 0.36
CA MET A 135 -13.11 4.69 1.37
C MET A 135 -14.59 4.31 1.38
N ASP A 136 -15.50 5.28 1.33
CA ASP A 136 -16.94 5.02 1.31
C ASP A 136 -17.36 4.20 0.08
N HIS A 137 -16.70 4.41 -1.05
CA HIS A 137 -16.92 3.62 -2.26
C HIS A 137 -16.29 2.23 -2.19
N ILE A 138 -15.01 2.14 -1.80
CA ILE A 138 -14.25 0.87 -1.87
C ILE A 138 -14.70 -0.16 -0.82
N LYS A 139 -15.28 0.28 0.30
CA LYS A 139 -15.88 -0.61 1.32
C LYS A 139 -17.08 -1.42 0.81
N LEU A 140 -17.71 -0.97 -0.27
CA LEU A 140 -18.88 -1.64 -0.87
C LEU A 140 -18.50 -2.61 -1.99
N GLN A 141 -17.21 -2.71 -2.31
CA GLN A 141 -16.73 -3.55 -3.41
C GLN A 141 -16.49 -4.97 -2.92
N ARG A 142 -16.59 -5.93 -3.84
CA ARG A 142 -16.29 -7.35 -3.58
C ARG A 142 -14.84 -7.72 -3.90
N GLU A 143 -14.23 -6.98 -4.80
CA GLU A 143 -12.84 -7.13 -5.19
C GLU A 143 -12.25 -5.78 -5.58
N LEU A 144 -10.95 -5.64 -5.37
CA LEU A 144 -10.15 -4.48 -5.74
C LEU A 144 -8.85 -5.00 -6.36
N ALA A 145 -8.32 -4.29 -7.35
CA ALA A 145 -6.94 -4.46 -7.78
C ALA A 145 -6.09 -3.35 -7.16
N ILE A 146 -4.90 -3.67 -6.67
CA ILE A 146 -3.99 -2.72 -6.01
C ILE A 146 -2.58 -2.90 -6.56
N ASP A 147 -1.91 -1.79 -6.87
CA ASP A 147 -0.50 -1.74 -7.24
C ASP A 147 0.19 -0.53 -6.61
N LEU A 148 1.52 -0.54 -6.56
CA LEU A 148 2.33 0.48 -5.88
C LEU A 148 3.49 0.96 -6.76
N GLU A 149 3.76 2.27 -6.72
CA GLU A 149 5.01 2.81 -7.23
C GLU A 149 5.98 3.10 -6.09
N ALA A 150 7.20 2.56 -6.17
CA ALA A 150 8.24 2.74 -5.16
C ALA A 150 9.44 3.52 -5.70
N HIS A 151 10.03 4.37 -4.86
CA HIS A 151 11.25 5.09 -5.17
C HIS A 151 12.37 4.74 -4.20
N GLN A 152 13.52 4.33 -4.73
CA GLN A 152 14.68 3.90 -3.95
C GLN A 152 15.95 4.72 -4.23
N PHE A 153 16.01 5.52 -5.30
CA PHE A 153 17.24 6.21 -5.68
C PHE A 153 17.70 7.30 -4.67
N ARG A 154 16.78 8.04 -4.06
CA ARG A 154 17.09 9.09 -3.06
C ARG A 154 16.58 8.75 -1.65
N SER A 155 16.53 7.47 -1.30
CA SER A 155 16.11 6.96 0.01
C SER A 155 16.91 5.70 0.36
N TYR A 156 17.17 5.46 1.65
CA TYR A 156 17.93 4.27 2.08
C TYR A 156 17.12 2.98 1.88
N TYR A 157 15.96 2.85 2.54
CA TYR A 157 15.04 1.71 2.38
C TYR A 157 14.04 1.85 1.22
N GLY A 158 13.99 3.03 0.59
CA GLY A 158 12.92 3.38 -0.33
C GLY A 158 11.68 3.97 0.35
N PHE A 159 10.70 4.37 -0.46
CA PHE A 159 9.36 4.75 -0.01
C PHE A 159 8.35 4.55 -1.13
N THR A 160 7.10 4.26 -0.77
CA THR A 160 5.96 4.25 -1.70
C THR A 160 5.61 5.69 -2.07
N CYS A 161 5.50 5.95 -3.36
CA CYS A 161 5.17 7.27 -3.92
C CYS A 161 3.70 7.37 -4.30
N LEU A 162 3.15 6.28 -4.84
CA LEU A 162 1.81 6.24 -5.40
C LEU A 162 1.20 4.88 -5.09
N ILE A 163 -0.11 4.87 -4.86
CA ILE A 163 -0.92 3.66 -4.81
C ILE A 163 -1.93 3.74 -5.94
N GLN A 164 -1.94 2.72 -6.79
CA GLN A 164 -2.96 2.54 -7.81
C GLN A 164 -4.01 1.56 -7.28
N MET A 165 -5.28 1.90 -7.44
CA MET A 165 -6.36 1.01 -7.04
C MET A 165 -7.50 1.05 -8.04
N SER A 166 -8.03 -0.11 -8.41
CA SER A 166 -9.16 -0.21 -9.33
C SER A 166 -10.30 -1.00 -8.70
N SER A 167 -11.50 -0.45 -8.79
CA SER A 167 -12.75 -1.22 -8.68
C SER A 167 -13.24 -1.62 -10.09
N ARG A 168 -14.42 -2.22 -10.17
CA ARG A 168 -15.07 -2.48 -11.48
C ARG A 168 -15.53 -1.21 -12.21
N THR A 169 -15.51 -0.06 -11.55
CA THR A 169 -16.11 1.18 -12.06
C THR A 169 -15.20 2.40 -11.99
N ASN A 170 -14.19 2.39 -11.12
CA ASN A 170 -13.35 3.54 -10.83
C ASN A 170 -11.88 3.13 -10.72
N ASP A 171 -11.01 3.99 -11.21
CA ASP A 171 -9.57 3.95 -11.00
C ASP A 171 -9.15 5.09 -10.08
N TYR A 172 -8.32 4.77 -9.09
CA TYR A 172 -7.81 5.70 -8.09
C TYR A 172 -6.28 5.78 -8.20
N LEU A 173 -5.77 7.01 -8.29
CA LEU A 173 -4.36 7.30 -8.04
C LEU A 173 -4.23 8.04 -6.72
N VAL A 174 -3.68 7.37 -5.73
CA VAL A 174 -3.55 7.88 -4.37
C VAL A 174 -2.12 8.35 -4.13
N ASP A 175 -1.96 9.63 -3.77
CA ASP A 175 -0.66 10.19 -3.39
C ASP A 175 -0.24 9.67 -2.02
N ALA A 176 0.69 8.70 -2.03
CA ALA A 176 1.17 8.07 -0.81
C ALA A 176 2.11 8.95 0.01
N LEU A 177 2.65 10.03 -0.59
CA LEU A 177 3.51 10.98 0.08
C LEU A 177 2.67 11.99 0.87
N ALA A 178 1.64 12.55 0.23
CA ALA A 178 0.71 13.51 0.84
C ALA A 178 -0.12 12.85 1.96
N LEU A 179 -0.54 11.60 1.75
CA LEU A 179 -1.43 10.87 2.66
C LEU A 179 -0.71 9.88 3.58
N ARG A 180 0.63 9.92 3.65
CA ARG A 180 1.46 8.94 4.37
C ARG A 180 0.93 8.54 5.75
N ASP A 181 0.50 9.51 6.55
CA ASP A 181 0.03 9.27 7.92
C ASP A 181 -1.45 8.89 8.01
N GLU A 182 -2.21 9.05 6.93
CA GLU A 182 -3.65 8.83 6.85
C GLU A 182 -4.00 7.48 6.22
N LEU A 183 -3.12 6.90 5.39
CA LEU A 183 -3.38 5.65 4.65
C LEU A 183 -3.68 4.43 5.52
N HIS A 184 -3.40 4.46 6.83
CA HIS A 184 -3.74 3.38 7.76
C HIS A 184 -5.24 3.06 7.80
N VAL A 185 -6.12 3.99 7.39
CA VAL A 185 -7.57 3.75 7.28
C VAL A 185 -7.92 2.70 6.22
N LEU A 186 -7.05 2.46 5.24
CA LEU A 186 -7.22 1.41 4.22
C LEU A 186 -7.31 0.02 4.82
N ASN A 187 -6.76 -0.21 6.03
CA ASN A 187 -6.88 -1.48 6.73
C ASN A 187 -8.33 -1.91 6.92
N ASN A 188 -9.30 -0.99 7.01
CA ASN A 188 -10.72 -1.36 7.10
C ASN A 188 -11.19 -2.22 5.91
N VAL A 189 -10.54 -2.07 4.75
CA VAL A 189 -10.84 -2.80 3.51
C VAL A 189 -9.77 -3.84 3.21
N PHE A 190 -8.49 -3.50 3.36
CA PHE A 190 -7.38 -4.38 3.02
C PHE A 190 -7.33 -5.63 3.91
N THR A 191 -7.86 -5.55 5.13
CA THR A 191 -7.91 -6.70 6.06
C THR A 191 -9.30 -7.35 6.11
N ASP A 192 -10.28 -6.84 5.36
CA ASP A 192 -11.61 -7.44 5.29
C ASP A 192 -11.55 -8.72 4.43
N PRO A 193 -11.78 -9.92 5.00
CA PRO A 193 -11.67 -11.17 4.26
C PRO A 193 -12.76 -11.35 3.19
N SER A 194 -13.84 -10.57 3.24
CA SER A 194 -14.93 -10.63 2.26
C SER A 194 -14.59 -9.92 0.94
N ILE A 195 -13.63 -8.99 0.97
CA ILE A 195 -13.16 -8.24 -0.19
C ILE A 195 -11.87 -8.90 -0.70
N VAL A 196 -11.83 -9.28 -1.97
CA VAL A 196 -10.59 -9.78 -2.60
C VAL A 196 -9.69 -8.59 -2.93
N LYS A 197 -8.40 -8.73 -2.65
CA LYS A 197 -7.37 -7.75 -3.02
C LYS A 197 -6.33 -8.46 -3.87
#